data_AF-A0A936IA44-F1
#
_entry.id   AF-A0A936IA44-F1
#
_cell.length_a   1.000
_cell.length_b   1.000
_cell.length_c   1.000
_cell.angle_alpha   90.00
_cell.angle_beta   90.00
_cell.angle_gamma   90.00
#
_symmetry.space_group_name_H-M   'P 1'
#
loop_
_entity.id
_entity.type
_entity.pdbx_description
1 polymer ?
#
loop_
_entity_poly.entity_id
_entity_poly.type
_entity_poly.pdbx_seq_one_letter_code
_entity_poly.pdbx_strand_id
1 'polypeptide(L)'
;MQKNFGEATRGDTLEHHFNVYNNGLDTLNILEMSPSCPCIIANINQNKIAPNDSAIIHVFYHTATKMGYDEKELLVKSDGFPPQLTIRLTAEIRANSHK
;
A
#
# COMPACT_ATOMS: atom_id res chain seq x y z
N MET A 1 8.52 -0.21 -2.91
CA MET A 1 8.40 -0.33 -1.43
C MET A 1 7.73 -1.67 -1.12
N GLN A 2 7.91 -2.26 0.06
CA GLN A 2 7.24 -3.53 0.39
C GLN A 2 6.89 -3.67 1.86
N LYS A 3 5.81 -4.39 2.15
CA LYS A 3 5.43 -4.82 3.50
C LYS A 3 5.08 -6.30 3.48
N ASN A 4 5.82 -7.08 4.27
CA ASN A 4 5.44 -8.44 4.65
C ASN A 4 4.73 -8.37 6.01
N PHE A 5 3.51 -8.91 6.06
CA PHE A 5 2.71 -9.00 7.28
C PHE A 5 2.95 -10.30 8.07
N GLY A 6 3.68 -11.25 7.50
CA GLY A 6 3.90 -12.57 8.10
C GLY A 6 2.63 -13.42 8.02
N GLU A 7 2.39 -14.21 9.06
CA GLU A 7 1.16 -14.99 9.17
C GLU A 7 -0.02 -14.09 9.58
N ALA A 8 -1.14 -14.25 8.88
CA ALA A 8 -2.38 -13.54 9.16
C ALA A 8 -3.55 -14.53 9.21
N THR A 9 -4.58 -14.19 9.96
CA THR A 9 -5.81 -14.97 10.01
C THR A 9 -6.75 -14.50 8.90
N ARG A 10 -7.40 -15.46 8.23
CA ARG A 10 -8.43 -15.15 7.26
C ARG A 10 -9.55 -14.36 7.92
N GLY A 11 -9.82 -13.17 7.37
CA GLY A 11 -10.80 -12.21 7.91
C GLY A 11 -10.14 -10.99 8.54
N ASP A 12 -8.85 -11.04 8.81
CA ASP A 12 -8.08 -9.89 9.29
C ASP A 12 -8.10 -8.74 8.27
N THR A 13 -7.98 -7.53 8.81
CA THR A 13 -7.61 -6.35 8.05
C THR A 13 -6.20 -5.96 8.46
N LEU A 14 -5.26 -6.13 7.53
CA LEU A 14 -3.86 -5.82 7.72
C LEU A 14 -3.58 -4.38 7.30
N GLU A 15 -2.84 -3.63 8.11
CA GLU A 15 -2.65 -2.20 7.88
C GLU A 15 -1.19 -1.77 7.91
N HIS A 16 -0.82 -0.84 7.05
CA HIS A 16 0.51 -0.24 7.07
C HIS A 16 0.52 1.20 6.56
N HIS A 17 1.39 2.02 7.15
CA HIS A 17 1.69 3.38 6.71
C HIS A 17 3.02 3.40 5.95
N PHE A 18 2.98 3.82 4.69
CA PHE A 18 4.16 4.08 3.88
C PHE A 18 4.40 5.58 3.81
N ASN A 19 5.61 6.01 4.20
CA ASN A 19 6.02 7.40 4.01
C ASN A 19 6.54 7.62 2.59
N VAL A 20 6.00 8.62 1.91
CA VAL A 20 6.47 9.13 0.61
C VAL A 20 7.16 10.46 0.87
N TYR A 21 8.41 10.59 0.43
CA TYR A 21 9.19 11.80 0.59
C TYR A 21 9.48 12.41 -0.78
N ASN A 22 9.26 13.72 -0.92
CA ASN A 22 9.63 14.44 -2.13
C ASN A 22 11.08 14.94 -2.01
N ASN A 23 11.99 14.24 -2.68
CA ASN A 23 13.40 14.63 -2.80
C ASN A 23 13.69 15.51 -4.04
N GLY A 24 12.65 15.94 -4.78
CA GLY A 24 12.76 16.82 -5.92
C GLY A 24 12.84 18.30 -5.53
N LEU A 25 12.99 19.15 -6.55
CA LEU A 25 13.05 20.62 -6.39
C LEU A 25 11.68 21.29 -6.57
N ASP A 26 10.71 20.57 -7.15
CA ASP A 26 9.35 21.03 -7.38
C ASP A 26 8.35 20.20 -6.58
N THR A 27 7.09 20.66 -6.50
CA THR A 27 6.01 19.92 -5.83
C THR A 27 5.72 18.62 -6.57
N LEU A 28 5.74 17.49 -5.85
CA LEU A 28 5.35 16.18 -6.36
C LEU A 28 3.84 15.99 -6.22
N ASN A 29 3.14 15.66 -7.31
CA ASN A 29 1.72 15.37 -7.30
C ASN A 29 1.47 13.86 -7.47
N ILE A 30 0.80 13.25 -6.49
CA ILE A 30 0.27 11.88 -6.61
C ILE A 30 -1.01 11.95 -7.43
N LEU A 31 -0.98 11.31 -8.60
CA LEU A 31 -2.05 11.37 -9.60
C LEU A 31 -3.05 10.24 -9.43
N GLU A 32 -2.57 9.04 -9.12
CA GLU A 32 -3.39 7.84 -9.05
C GLU A 32 -2.79 6.82 -8.08
N MET A 33 -3.65 6.11 -7.34
CA MET A 33 -3.30 4.91 -6.58
C MET A 33 -4.20 3.76 -7.05
N SER A 34 -3.63 2.80 -7.78
CA SER A 34 -4.36 1.71 -8.43
C SER A 34 -4.02 0.38 -7.76
N PRO A 35 -4.89 -0.16 -6.87
CA PRO A 35 -4.67 -1.47 -6.25
C PRO A 35 -4.88 -2.60 -7.26
N SER A 36 -4.12 -3.69 -7.12
CA SER A 36 -4.29 -4.89 -7.97
C SER A 36 -5.54 -5.71 -7.66
N CYS A 37 -6.23 -5.42 -6.55
CA CYS A 37 -7.42 -6.11 -6.07
C CYS A 37 -8.28 -5.17 -5.23
N PRO A 38 -9.63 -5.26 -5.28
CA PRO A 38 -10.52 -4.48 -4.42
C PRO A 38 -10.37 -4.78 -2.91
N CYS A 39 -9.66 -5.87 -2.58
CA CYS A 39 -9.28 -6.20 -1.21
C CYS A 39 -8.19 -5.27 -0.62
N ILE A 40 -7.59 -4.42 -1.45
CA ILE A 40 -6.65 -3.38 -1.04
C ILE A 40 -7.35 -2.03 -1.14
N ILE A 41 -7.36 -1.29 -0.04
CA ILE A 41 -7.81 0.09 0.04
C ILE A 41 -6.61 0.94 0.41
N ALA A 42 -6.41 2.07 -0.28
CA ALA A 42 -5.30 2.97 -0.01
C ALA A 42 -5.79 4.41 0.08
N ASN A 43 -5.37 5.12 1.12
CA ASN A 43 -5.64 6.52 1.34
C ASN A 43 -4.32 7.28 1.49
N ILE A 44 -4.27 8.53 1.02
CA ILE A 44 -3.12 9.42 1.22
C ILE A 44 -3.57 10.67 1.95
N ASN A 45 -2.79 11.14 2.92
CA ASN A 45 -3.14 12.33 3.71
C ASN A 45 -3.03 13.65 2.90
N GLN A 46 -2.15 13.71 1.92
CA GLN A 46 -2.01 14.82 0.99
C GLN A 46 -1.46 14.34 -0.36
N ASN A 47 -2.05 14.79 -1.47
CA ASN A 47 -1.64 14.38 -2.81
C ASN A 47 -0.66 15.36 -3.47
N LYS A 48 -0.39 16.52 -2.85
CA LYS A 48 0.65 17.47 -3.25
C LYS A 48 1.71 17.50 -2.16
N ILE A 49 2.96 17.23 -2.51
CA ILE A 49 4.06 17.11 -1.55
C ILE A 49 5.10 18.14 -1.94
N ALA A 50 5.30 19.16 -1.09
CA ALA A 50 6.28 20.20 -1.34
C ALA A 50 7.72 19.64 -1.38
N PRO A 51 8.69 20.35 -1.99
CA PRO A 51 10.10 19.95 -1.92
C PRO A 51 10.56 19.72 -0.48
N ASN A 52 11.20 18.59 -0.22
CA ASN A 52 11.65 18.15 1.10
C ASN A 52 10.55 17.87 2.14
N ASP A 53 9.31 17.68 1.70
CA ASP A 53 8.18 17.29 2.56
C ASP A 53 7.75 15.83 2.34
N SER A 54 6.85 15.35 3.19
CA SER A 54 6.39 13.96 3.23
C SER A 54 4.87 13.82 3.26
N ALA A 55 4.38 12.74 2.65
CA ALA A 55 3.00 12.28 2.74
C ALA A 55 2.94 10.83 3.23
N ILE A 56 1.83 10.45 3.85
CA ILE A 56 1.58 9.12 4.36
C ILE A 56 0.52 8.46 3.50
N ILE A 57 0.87 7.32 2.90
CA ILE A 57 -0.07 6.39 2.29
C ILE A 57 -0.44 5.34 3.35
N HIS A 58 -1.72 5.30 3.74
CA HIS A 58 -2.30 4.27 4.60
C HIS A 58 -2.94 3.20 3.73
N VAL A 59 -2.42 1.98 3.83
CA VAL A 59 -2.92 0.82 3.10
C VAL A 59 -3.63 -0.12 4.06
N PHE A 60 -4.82 -0.57 3.65
CA PHE A 60 -5.60 -1.63 4.27
C PHE A 60 -5.66 -2.82 3.31
N TYR A 61 -5.37 -4.01 3.82
CA TYR A 61 -5.46 -5.27 3.09
C TYR A 61 -6.42 -6.22 3.83
N HIS A 62 -7.60 -6.42 3.24
CA HIS A 62 -8.61 -7.35 3.73
C HIS A 62 -8.36 -8.79 3.26
N THR A 63 -8.20 -9.72 4.20
CA THR A 63 -7.83 -11.12 3.91
C THR A 63 -9.02 -12.08 3.82
N ALA A 64 -10.26 -11.58 3.96
CA ALA A 64 -11.47 -12.42 4.09
C ALA A 64 -11.68 -13.45 2.97
N THR A 65 -11.23 -13.15 1.75
CA THR A 65 -11.35 -14.02 0.56
C THR A 65 -10.04 -14.69 0.16
N LYS A 66 -9.02 -14.67 1.03
CA LYS A 66 -7.65 -15.09 0.75
C LYS A 66 -7.22 -16.26 1.65
N MET A 67 -6.26 -17.06 1.18
CA MET A 67 -5.72 -18.24 1.84
C MET A 67 -4.32 -18.56 1.29
N GLY A 68 -3.45 -19.13 2.13
CA GLY A 68 -2.05 -19.43 1.79
C GLY A 68 -1.20 -18.18 1.59
N TYR A 69 -0.03 -18.35 0.97
CA TYR A 69 0.79 -17.24 0.51
C TYR A 69 0.01 -16.38 -0.49
N ASP A 70 -0.16 -15.10 -0.16
CA ASP A 70 -0.78 -14.14 -1.06
C ASP A 70 0.08 -12.88 -1.18
N GLU A 71 0.15 -12.38 -2.42
CA GLU A 71 0.90 -11.21 -2.81
C GLU A 71 0.00 -10.26 -3.60
N LYS A 72 0.03 -8.98 -3.23
CA LYS A 72 -0.72 -7.91 -3.88
C LYS A 72 0.17 -6.70 -4.11
N GLU A 73 -0.27 -5.86 -5.03
CA GLU A 73 0.44 -4.66 -5.43
C GLU A 73 -0.50 -3.46 -5.40
N LEU A 74 0.06 -2.31 -5.05
CA LEU A 74 -0.54 -1.00 -5.22
C LEU A 74 0.40 -0.19 -6.11
N LEU A 75 -0.09 0.19 -7.30
CA LEU A 75 0.62 1.08 -8.20
C LEU A 75 0.31 2.53 -7.79
N VAL A 76 1.35 3.32 -7.59
CA VAL A 76 1.25 4.76 -7.28
C VAL A 76 1.83 5.53 -8.46
N LYS A 77 1.02 6.33 -9.14
CA LYS A 77 1.46 7.20 -10.24
C LYS A 77 1.61 8.64 -9.76
N SER A 78 2.63 9.31 -10.27
CA SER A 78 2.93 10.71 -9.99
C SER A 78 3.44 11.43 -11.23
N ASP A 79 3.59 12.74 -11.14
CA ASP A 79 4.28 13.56 -12.16
C ASP A 79 5.80 13.67 -11.94
N GLY A 80 6.34 13.00 -10.91
CA GLY A 80 7.77 12.95 -10.62
C GLY A 80 8.55 11.94 -11.46
N PHE A 81 9.84 11.80 -11.17
CA PHE A 81 10.69 10.75 -11.74
C PHE A 81 11.25 9.85 -10.62
N PRO A 82 10.99 8.53 -10.64
CA PRO A 82 10.19 7.82 -11.63
C PRO A 82 8.69 8.17 -11.57
N PRO A 83 7.94 8.10 -12.70
CA PRO A 83 6.53 8.50 -12.75
C PRO A 83 5.59 7.49 -12.06
N GLN A 84 6.11 6.32 -11.71
CA GLN A 84 5.37 5.29 -11.03
C GLN A 84 6.23 4.54 -10.03
N LEU A 85 5.60 4.13 -8.93
CA LEU A 85 6.16 3.30 -7.88
C LEU A 85 5.20 2.15 -7.58
N THR A 86 5.75 0.98 -7.29
CA THR A 86 4.97 -0.19 -6.85
C THR A 86 5.20 -0.44 -5.37
N ILE A 87 4.11 -0.59 -4.63
CA ILE A 87 4.10 -1.06 -3.24
C ILE A 87 3.66 -2.53 -3.25
N ARG A 88 4.51 -3.44 -2.77
CA ARG A 88 4.22 -4.87 -2.67
C ARG A 88 3.76 -5.23 -1.25
N LEU A 89 2.68 -5.99 -1.14
CA LEU A 89 2.12 -6.46 0.13
C LEU A 89 2.10 -7.98 0.11
N THR A 90 2.66 -8.63 1.13
CA THR A 90 2.68 -10.10 1.25
C THR A 90 2.20 -10.56 2.62
N ALA A 91 1.51 -11.71 2.64
CA ALA A 91 1.08 -12.38 3.87
C ALA A 91 0.91 -13.88 3.62
N GLU A 92 1.09 -14.68 4.67
CA GLU A 92 0.71 -16.10 4.71
C GLU A 92 -0.63 -16.22 5.45
N ILE A 93 -1.71 -16.47 4.73
CA ILE A 93 -3.07 -16.36 5.27
C ILE A 93 -3.60 -17.73 5.66
N ARG A 94 -3.86 -17.94 6.94
CA ARG A 94 -4.35 -19.21 7.47
C ARG A 94 -5.83 -19.14 7.80
N ALA A 95 -6.48 -20.30 7.75
CA ALA A 95 -7.87 -20.41 8.21
C ALA A 95 -7.95 -19.96 9.66
N ASN A 96 -9.05 -19.29 10.01
CA ASN A 96 -9.34 -18.99 11.39
C ASN A 96 -9.57 -20.30 12.14
N SER A 97 -8.65 -20.68 13.02
CA SER A 97 -8.73 -21.90 13.83
C SER A 97 -9.71 -21.68 14.98
N HIS A 98 -10.99 -21.50 14.63
CA HIS A 98 -12.06 -21.73 15.58
C HIS A 98 -12.27 -23.24 15.70
N LYS A 99 -11.90 -23.72 16.88
CA LYS A 99 -12.30 -24.95 17.56
C LYS A 99 -13.76 -25.34 17.29
#